data_AF-A0A5N8UNU7-F1
#
_entry.id   AF-A0A5N8UNU7-F1
#
_cell.length_a   1.000
_cell.length_b   1.000
_cell.length_c   1.000
_cell.angle_alpha   90.00
_cell.angle_beta   90.00
_cell.angle_gamma   90.00
#
_symmetry.space_group_name_H-M   'P 1'
#
loop_
_entity.id
_entity.type
_entity.pdbx_description
1 polymer ?
#
loop_
_entity_poly.entity_id
_entity_poly.type
_entity_poly.pdbx_seq_one_letter_code
_entity_poly.pdbx_strand_id
1 'polypeptide(L)' 'MRESIGGIENGLHWKLDVGMKEDDCRIRRDGAPEIMAGVRHVTMNQLQSEDIFKKGNRAKQMKASRNTDYLERVIFGK' A
#
# COMPACT_ATOMS: atom_id res chain seq x y z
N MET A 1 -27.40 -18.38 8.33
CA MET A 1 -26.22 -17.94 9.09
C MET A 1 -24.98 -18.19 8.25
N ARG A 2 -24.51 -17.17 7.53
CA ARG A 2 -23.13 -17.06 7.03
C ARG A 2 -22.91 -15.58 6.74
N GLU A 3 -22.12 -15.00 7.61
CA GLU A 3 -21.96 -13.56 7.76
C GLU A 3 -21.14 -12.97 6.61
N SER A 4 -21.61 -11.82 6.16
CA SER A 4 -20.90 -10.73 5.49
C SER A 4 -19.37 -10.78 5.58
N ILE A 5 -18.70 -11.14 4.47
CA ILE A 5 -17.24 -10.96 4.29
C ILE A 5 -16.92 -9.89 3.21
N GLY A 6 -17.87 -9.50 2.36
CA GLY A 6 -17.59 -8.58 1.24
C GLY A 6 -17.35 -7.10 1.60
N GLY A 7 -17.64 -6.67 2.84
CA GLY A 7 -17.54 -5.26 3.23
C GLY A 7 -16.13 -4.80 3.61
N ILE A 8 -15.34 -5.71 4.21
CA ILE A 8 -13.99 -5.40 4.72
C ILE A 8 -12.96 -5.53 3.60
N GLU A 9 -13.16 -6.49 2.70
CA GLU A 9 -12.32 -6.73 1.53
C GLU A 9 -12.42 -5.57 0.52
N ASN A 10 -13.59 -4.98 0.31
CA ASN A 10 -13.78 -3.91 -0.68
C ASN A 10 -13.02 -2.61 -0.34
N GLY A 11 -12.90 -2.23 0.93
CA GLY A 11 -12.25 -0.97 1.33
C GLY A 11 -10.72 -1.05 1.35
N LEU A 12 -10.17 -2.23 1.60
CA LEU A 12 -8.73 -2.50 1.49
C LEU A 12 -8.34 -2.68 0.02
N HIS A 13 -9.15 -3.42 -0.74
CA HIS A 13 -8.95 -3.69 -2.16
C HIS A 13 -8.93 -2.41 -3.00
N TRP A 14 -9.86 -1.46 -2.81
CA TRP A 14 -9.81 -0.17 -3.53
C TRP A 14 -8.53 0.63 -3.24
N LYS A 15 -7.99 0.53 -2.02
CA LYS A 15 -6.81 1.30 -1.58
C LYS A 15 -5.53 0.70 -2.17
N LEU A 16 -5.47 -0.63 -2.28
CA LEU A 16 -4.35 -1.35 -2.88
C LEU A 16 -4.34 -1.17 -4.40
N ASP A 17 -5.50 -1.33 -5.04
CA ASP A 17 -5.61 -1.36 -6.50
C ASP A 17 -5.38 0.02 -7.14
N VAL A 18 -6.09 1.05 -6.64
CA VAL A 18 -6.00 2.43 -7.18
C VAL A 18 -4.73 3.16 -6.70
N GLY A 19 -4.21 2.79 -5.52
CA GLY A 19 -3.07 3.45 -4.90
C GLY A 19 -1.71 2.96 -5.37
N MET A 20 -1.59 1.68 -5.76
CA MET A 20 -0.31 1.08 -6.16
C MET A 20 -0.31 0.47 -7.56
N LYS A 21 -1.36 0.73 -8.36
CA LYS A 21 -1.51 0.25 -9.75
C LYS A 21 -1.32 -1.26 -9.84
N GLU A 22 -2.02 -2.01 -8.98
CA GLU A 22 -1.97 -3.48 -8.99
C GLU A 22 -2.45 -4.04 -10.34
N ASP A 23 -3.54 -3.51 -10.89
CA ASP A 23 -4.07 -3.85 -12.21
C ASP A 23 -3.09 -3.57 -13.38
N ASP A 24 -2.18 -2.60 -13.23
CA ASP A 24 -1.18 -2.23 -14.24
C ASP A 24 0.12 -3.06 -14.10
N CYS A 25 0.30 -3.78 -12.98
CA CYS A 25 1.42 -4.67 -12.75
C CYS A 25 1.25 -5.95 -13.58
N ARG A 26 1.65 -5.88 -14.85
CA ARG A 26 1.70 -7.00 -15.80
C ARG A 26 2.83 -8.00 -15.46
N ILE A 27 2.92 -8.43 -14.20
CA ILE A 27 3.96 -9.33 -13.70
C ILE A 27 3.47 -10.76 -13.97
N ARG A 28 3.83 -11.30 -15.13
CA ARG A 28 3.44 -12.62 -15.64
C ARG A 28 4.37 -13.76 -15.18
N ARG A 29 4.98 -13.66 -14.00
CA ARG A 29 5.93 -14.65 -13.50
C ARG A 29 5.32 -15.35 -12.29
N ASP A 30 5.27 -16.69 -12.32
CA ASP A 30 4.74 -17.52 -11.22
C ASP A 30 5.26 -17.06 -9.85
N GLY A 31 4.33 -16.87 -8.89
CA GLY A 31 4.61 -16.42 -7.52
C GLY A 31 4.90 -14.92 -7.35
N ALA A 32 5.27 -14.19 -8.40
CA ALA A 32 5.52 -12.76 -8.31
C ALA A 32 4.29 -11.88 -7.93
N PRO A 33 3.03 -12.19 -8.33
CA PRO A 33 1.87 -11.43 -7.83
C PRO A 33 1.69 -11.55 -6.32
N GLU A 34 1.94 -12.73 -5.73
CA GLU A 34 1.82 -12.96 -4.27
C GLU A 34 2.90 -12.20 -3.49
N ILE A 35 4.14 -12.23 -3.97
CA ILE A 35 5.24 -11.45 -3.38
C ILE A 35 4.93 -9.94 -3.44
N MET A 36 4.42 -9.46 -4.57
CA MET A 36 4.06 -8.05 -4.72
C MET A 36 2.87 -7.67 -3.83
N ALA A 37 1.88 -8.53 -3.65
CA ALA A 37 0.81 -8.31 -2.69
C ALA A 37 1.37 -8.16 -1.26
N GLY A 38 2.32 -9.03 -0.87
CA GLY A 38 3.02 -8.91 0.42
C GLY A 38 3.75 -7.57 0.59
N VAL A 39 4.52 -7.15 -0.42
CA VAL A 39 5.22 -5.85 -0.41
C VAL A 39 4.24 -4.68 -0.31
N ARG A 40 3.13 -4.74 -1.05
CA ARG A 40 2.08 -3.72 -0.99
C ARG A 40 1.48 -3.62 0.41
N HIS A 41 1.18 -4.75 1.04
CA HIS A 41 0.67 -4.79 2.42
C HIS A 41 1.64 -4.18 3.43
N VAL A 42 2.93 -4.56 3.39
CA VAL A 42 3.95 -4.00 4.28
C VAL A 42 4.07 -2.48 4.10
N THR A 43 4.14 -2.03 2.86
CA THR A 43 4.25 -0.60 2.55
C THR A 43 3.01 0.16 3.03
N MET A 44 1.82 -0.43 2.89
CA MET A 44 0.58 0.20 3.34
C MET A 44 0.52 0.37 4.85
N ASN A 45 0.87 -0.68 5.59
CA ASN A 45 0.95 -0.64 7.05
C ASN A 45 1.94 0.45 7.51
N GLN A 46 3.08 0.54 6.83
CA GLN A 46 4.11 1.49 7.17
C GLN A 46 3.68 2.95 6.89
N LEU A 47 3.00 3.20 5.76
CA LEU A 47 2.41 4.50 5.44
C LEU A 47 1.31 4.89 6.43
N GLN A 48 0.55 3.92 6.96
CA GLN A 48 -0.47 4.16 7.98
C GLN A 48 0.12 4.42 9.36
N SER A 49 1.24 3.77 9.71
CA SER A 49 1.94 3.96 10.98
C SER A 49 2.68 5.30 11.08
N GLU A 50 2.94 5.95 9.95
CA GLU A 50 3.58 7.26 9.90
C GLU A 50 2.60 8.39 10.30
N ASP A 51 2.86 9.11 11.40
CA ASP A 51 1.95 10.15 11.94
C ASP A 51 2.32 11.60 11.53
N ILE A 52 3.50 11.85 10.97
CA ILE A 52 4.00 13.22 10.77
C ILE A 52 3.24 13.93 9.64
N PHE A 53 2.99 13.21 8.55
CA PHE A 53 2.32 13.71 7.37
C PHE A 53 0.91 13.15 7.33
N LYS A 54 -0.01 13.86 8.00
CA LYS A 54 -1.43 13.52 8.12
C LYS A 54 -2.21 13.78 6.83
N LYS A 55 -1.87 13.04 5.77
CA LYS A 55 -2.53 13.09 4.45
C LYS A 55 -2.86 11.67 3.97
N GLY A 56 -3.68 11.60 2.92
CA GLY A 56 -4.05 10.33 2.30
C GLY A 56 -2.84 9.59 1.72
N ASN A 57 -2.94 8.26 1.64
CA ASN A 57 -1.83 7.37 1.28
C ASN A 57 -1.16 7.73 -0.05
N ARG A 58 -1.94 8.16 -1.05
CA ARG A 58 -1.40 8.62 -2.35
C ARG A 58 -0.50 9.85 -2.20
N ALA A 59 -0.87 10.80 -1.34
CA ALA A 59 -0.04 11.98 -1.08
C ALA A 59 1.24 11.59 -0.31
N LYS A 60 1.15 10.65 0.64
CA LYS A 60 2.31 10.11 1.35
C LYS A 60 3.27 9.41 0.37
N GLN A 61 2.74 8.58 -0.52
CA GLN A 61 3.53 7.93 -1.58
C GLN A 61 4.23 8.95 -2.48
N MET A 62 3.50 9.96 -2.99
CA MET A 62 4.12 10.99 -3.84
C MET A 62 5.20 11.78 -3.10
N LYS A 63 5.02 12.03 -1.80
CA LYS A 63 6.02 12.68 -0.95
C LYS A 63 7.25 11.78 -0.78
N ALA A 64 7.05 10.49 -0.51
CA ALA A 64 8.13 9.51 -0.42
C ALA A 64 8.90 9.37 -1.74
N SER A 65 8.21 9.42 -2.89
CA SER A 65 8.86 9.43 -4.21
C SER A 65 9.70 10.68 -4.48
N ARG A 66 9.41 11.81 -3.82
CA ARG A 66 10.06 13.11 -4.08
C ARG A 66 11.04 13.54 -2.99
N ASN A 67 10.98 12.92 -1.82
CA ASN A 67 11.81 13.25 -0.66
C ASN A 67 12.37 11.97 -0.04
N THR A 68 13.68 11.78 -0.22
CA THR A 68 14.40 10.60 0.27
C THR A 68 14.42 10.50 1.79
N ASP A 69 14.51 11.62 2.51
CA ASP A 69 14.46 11.63 3.99
C ASP A 69 13.09 11.13 4.49
N TYR A 70 12.01 11.59 3.86
CA TYR A 70 10.67 11.10 4.17
C TYR A 70 10.49 9.64 3.77
N LEU A 71 11.07 9.19 2.66
CA LEU A 71 11.07 7.78 2.25
C LEU A 71 11.78 6.89 3.27
N GLU A 72 13.00 7.26 3.69
CA GLU A 72 13.76 6.54 4.70
C GLU A 72 12.99 6.47 6.01
N ARG A 73 12.32 7.55 6.39
CA ARG A 73 11.48 7.59 7.57
C ARG A 73 10.30 6.64 7.49
N VAL A 74 9.62 6.61 6.35
CA VAL A 74 8.56 5.62 6.11
C VAL A 74 9.15 4.23 6.21
N ILE A 75 10.17 3.88 5.41
CA ILE A 75 10.72 2.51 5.34
C ILE A 75 11.28 2.02 6.70
N PHE A 76 12.01 2.87 7.42
CA PHE A 76 12.69 2.48 8.66
C PHE A 76 11.91 2.83 9.93
N GLY A 77 10.75 3.49 9.82
CA GLY A 77 9.92 3.88 10.96
C GLY A 77 10.61 4.83 11.94
N LYS A 78 11.56 5.65 11.47
CA LYS A 78 12.29 6.62 12.31
C LYS A 78 11.42 7.81 12.73
#